data_AF-A0A958R297-F1
#
_entry.id   AF-A0A958R297-F1
#
_cell.length_a   1.000
_cell.length_b   1.000
_cell.length_c   1.000
_cell.angle_alpha   90.00
_cell.angle_beta   90.00
_cell.angle_gamma   90.00
#
_symmetry.space_group_name_H-M   'P 1'
#
loop_
_entity.id
_entity.type
_entity.pdbx_description
1 polymer ?
#
loop_
_entity_poly.entity_id
_entity_poly.type
_entity_poly.pdbx_seq_one_letter_code
_entity_poly.pdbx_strand_id
1 'polypeptide(L)'
;MFNGGNCWTENRGEKVVLSLMHLIALVAFGCSEVKLNPMEDLELVSQNIRGFKANICPQSEVILPNKTKYLIVVDMSLSNIGGWDFDKGPNGAFAAYWNPSYATDYAGDRFKAIETFLETCGNQQGNEFAVIGFSNTAGIVTTNNKGATSLECEANFKDIATAKSHLNQLSTSQESTKTWYERWQRPNHLQSNNWPGIMGVTSYEKALGCVEHIVTTDMLESQDVNNKYHVLFMSDGSPDDGRDKGGVGQGCNAIPEGPDREKCYVEDILDHVEFTMQASLARKQETRFHTIYYGGKDDDSADFLDIIADSGKSGKASKLESFAGNPDAICQVIINQLAIDYQPNFAAVVNLTTIRKNGKWTADSDMDGVEDELEMSLGWDPQNPRSQVSGILDGICQRLGGVSACQTKRSALTCNEAKFNSLALSDCDIKILELDNPDIHPDQGIDTDRDGMPDFVEILKGTNPKIADMSFDTDGDGYTNRKEILRGTDPFFKDSDLPENQVADYDSRFVGPLDDTSNCKNGAWQLDAKFMPSRTNQSTSGQPHEVMNHYENAQIALIFYSLSPRNSSEVTTRFFGHMVPIDYWYQERVEYDDRGRRITRIEEMMSPINEGIITEDLFDFLGAIAP
;
A
#
# COMPACT_ATOMS: atom_id res chain seq x y z
N MET A 1 62.81 20.33 -4.40
CA MET A 1 63.16 21.67 -3.85
C MET A 1 63.96 21.50 -2.56
N PHE A 2 64.75 22.50 -2.15
CA PHE A 2 65.57 22.47 -0.91
C PHE A 2 65.05 23.45 0.14
N ASN A 3 64.71 22.95 1.32
CA ASN A 3 64.53 23.77 2.53
C ASN A 3 64.95 22.97 3.77
N GLY A 4 65.91 23.49 4.55
CA GLY A 4 66.24 22.98 5.89
C GLY A 4 66.69 21.51 5.99
N GLY A 5 67.43 20.98 5.01
CA GLY A 5 68.01 19.62 5.08
C GLY A 5 67.11 18.48 4.57
N ASN A 6 65.88 18.79 4.14
CA ASN A 6 64.95 17.80 3.58
C ASN A 6 64.79 17.97 2.06
N CYS A 7 64.98 16.88 1.31
CA CYS A 7 64.75 16.81 -0.13
C CYS A 7 63.30 16.39 -0.44
N TRP A 8 62.59 17.15 -1.28
CA TRP A 8 61.23 16.82 -1.74
C TRP A 8 61.13 16.81 -3.27
N THR A 9 60.38 15.84 -3.82
CA THR A 9 60.00 15.79 -5.24
C THR A 9 58.60 16.37 -5.40
N GLU A 10 58.41 17.35 -6.28
CA GLU A 10 57.08 17.88 -6.61
C GLU A 10 56.45 16.98 -7.69
N ASN A 11 55.29 16.39 -7.38
CA ASN A 11 54.63 15.41 -8.24
C ASN A 11 53.85 16.13 -9.36
N ARG A 12 54.29 15.97 -10.62
CA ARG A 12 53.56 16.46 -11.82
C ARG A 12 52.95 15.32 -12.65
N GLY A 13 52.69 14.16 -12.05
CA GLY A 13 51.94 13.08 -12.71
C GLY A 13 52.67 12.31 -13.81
N GLU A 14 53.97 12.54 -14.05
CA GLU A 14 54.79 11.72 -14.95
C GLU A 14 55.77 10.83 -14.20
N LYS A 15 55.97 9.59 -14.69
CA LYS A 15 56.88 8.59 -14.11
C LYS A 15 58.33 9.11 -14.06
N VAL A 16 58.88 9.31 -12.87
CA VAL A 16 60.29 9.68 -12.68
C VAL A 16 61.13 8.41 -12.50
N VAL A 17 62.00 8.10 -13.47
CA VAL A 17 63.01 7.03 -13.35
C VAL A 17 64.33 7.65 -12.89
N LEU A 18 64.72 7.43 -11.63
CA LEU A 18 66.00 7.89 -11.10
C LEU A 18 67.11 6.91 -11.51
N SER A 19 68.06 7.38 -12.33
CA SER A 19 69.24 6.59 -12.69
C SER A 19 70.26 6.53 -11.53
N LEU A 20 71.16 5.55 -11.53
CA LEU A 20 72.18 5.36 -10.49
C LEU A 20 73.05 6.63 -10.26
N MET A 21 73.27 7.45 -11.30
CA MET A 21 73.97 8.73 -11.16
C MET A 21 73.18 9.80 -10.39
N HIS A 22 71.84 9.78 -10.44
CA HIS A 22 71.00 10.69 -9.67
C HIS A 22 71.01 10.35 -8.17
N LEU A 23 71.07 9.06 -7.85
CA LEU A 23 71.23 8.57 -6.46
C LEU A 23 72.58 8.99 -5.86
N ILE A 24 73.67 8.91 -6.63
CA ILE A 24 75.00 9.34 -6.16
C ILE A 24 75.05 10.86 -5.90
N ALA A 25 74.38 11.66 -6.72
CA ALA A 25 74.28 13.10 -6.51
C ALA A 25 73.50 13.44 -5.22
N LEU A 26 72.40 12.75 -4.91
CA LEU A 26 71.58 12.99 -3.72
C LEU A 26 72.32 12.70 -2.40
N VAL A 27 73.19 11.69 -2.40
CA VAL A 27 74.05 11.35 -1.23
C VAL A 27 75.13 12.41 -1.00
N ALA A 28 75.69 13.00 -2.07
CA ALA A 28 76.70 14.05 -1.97
C ALA A 28 76.15 15.38 -1.40
N PHE A 29 74.82 15.60 -1.46
CA PHE A 29 74.15 16.78 -0.90
C PHE A 29 73.50 16.54 0.48
N GLY A 30 73.80 15.42 1.14
CA GLY A 30 73.42 15.18 2.55
C GLY A 30 71.98 14.74 2.78
N CYS A 31 71.26 14.28 1.76
CA CYS A 31 69.92 13.71 1.95
C CYS A 31 70.03 12.23 2.35
N SER A 32 69.90 11.95 3.65
CA SER A 32 69.99 10.60 4.22
C SER A 32 68.69 9.79 4.12
N GLU A 33 67.56 10.47 3.90
CA GLU A 33 66.24 9.83 3.74
C GLU A 33 65.48 10.48 2.57
N VAL A 34 65.18 9.69 1.54
CA VAL A 34 64.21 10.05 0.51
C VAL A 34 62.95 9.26 0.81
N LYS A 35 61.89 9.94 1.26
CA LYS A 35 60.58 9.33 1.42
C LYS A 35 59.99 9.09 0.03
N LEU A 36 60.07 7.85 -0.44
CA LEU A 36 59.28 7.38 -1.57
C LEU A 36 57.94 6.96 -0.99
N ASN A 37 56.87 7.69 -1.30
CA ASN A 37 55.54 7.16 -1.07
C ASN A 37 55.35 6.01 -2.09
N PRO A 38 55.05 4.77 -1.64
CA PRO A 38 54.59 3.76 -2.58
C PRO A 38 53.33 4.30 -3.24
N MET A 39 53.24 4.16 -4.58
CA MET A 39 51.92 4.15 -5.20
C MET A 39 51.21 2.94 -4.60
N GLU A 40 50.18 3.17 -3.80
CA GLU A 40 49.18 2.14 -3.59
C GLU A 40 48.61 1.85 -4.97
N ASP A 41 49.03 0.74 -5.56
CA ASP A 41 48.18 0.04 -6.51
C ASP A 41 46.86 -0.16 -5.76
N LEU A 42 45.78 0.44 -6.26
CA LEU A 42 44.42 0.12 -5.87
C LEU A 42 44.15 -1.33 -6.31
N GLU A 43 44.76 -2.28 -5.60
CA GLU A 43 44.31 -3.67 -5.60
C GLU A 43 42.91 -3.65 -4.98
N LEU A 44 41.90 -3.82 -5.85
CA LEU A 44 40.64 -4.44 -5.47
C LEU A 44 41.01 -5.69 -4.68
N VAL A 45 40.91 -5.60 -3.36
CA VAL A 45 40.91 -6.78 -2.52
C VAL A 45 39.64 -7.51 -2.92
N SER A 46 39.77 -8.52 -3.78
CA SER A 46 38.74 -9.53 -4.01
C SER A 46 38.61 -10.36 -2.73
N GLN A 47 38.12 -9.76 -1.67
CA GLN A 47 37.59 -10.50 -0.55
C GLN A 47 36.18 -10.89 -0.98
N ASN A 48 35.89 -12.20 -0.92
CA ASN A 48 34.60 -12.76 -1.25
C ASN A 48 33.61 -12.30 -0.18
N ILE A 49 33.13 -11.07 -0.34
CA ILE A 49 32.06 -10.51 0.44
C ILE A 49 30.84 -11.38 0.17
N ARG A 50 30.52 -12.28 1.12
CA ARG A 50 29.32 -13.10 1.04
C ARG A 50 28.13 -12.18 1.22
N GLY A 51 27.32 -12.04 0.18
CA GLY A 51 26.16 -11.17 0.24
C GLY A 51 25.06 -11.72 1.17
N PHE A 52 23.90 -11.09 1.12
CA PHE A 52 22.82 -11.26 2.08
C PHE A 52 21.70 -12.16 1.54
N LYS A 53 20.88 -12.68 2.47
CA LYS A 53 19.68 -13.45 2.14
C LYS A 53 18.43 -12.81 2.74
N ALA A 54 17.54 -12.29 1.90
CA ALA A 54 16.31 -11.66 2.35
C ALA A 54 15.07 -12.36 1.80
N ASN A 55 13.99 -12.42 2.59
CA ASN A 55 12.66 -12.77 2.10
C ASN A 55 11.80 -11.51 2.05
N ILE A 56 11.27 -11.15 0.88
CA ILE A 56 10.34 -10.05 0.70
C ILE A 56 8.93 -10.60 0.75
N CYS A 57 8.13 -10.09 1.69
CA CYS A 57 6.75 -10.50 1.87
C CYS A 57 5.81 -9.34 1.57
N PRO A 58 5.28 -9.26 0.33
CA PRO A 58 4.29 -8.25 0.00
C PRO A 58 3.06 -8.49 0.85
N GLN A 59 2.75 -7.54 1.73
CA GLN A 59 1.45 -7.55 2.38
C GLN A 59 0.41 -7.14 1.34
N SER A 60 -0.80 -7.67 1.46
CA SER A 60 -1.93 -7.14 0.69
C SER A 60 -2.24 -5.74 1.22
N GLU A 61 -1.60 -4.71 0.67
CA GLU A 61 -1.98 -3.33 0.98
C GLU A 61 -3.43 -3.13 0.56
N VAL A 62 -4.31 -3.00 1.55
CA VAL A 62 -5.67 -2.53 1.34
C VAL A 62 -5.62 -1.01 1.32
N ILE A 63 -5.32 -0.44 0.15
CA ILE A 63 -5.52 0.98 -0.06
C ILE A 63 -7.01 1.20 -0.25
N LEU A 64 -7.72 1.54 0.82
CA LEU A 64 -9.05 2.12 0.68
C LEU A 64 -8.89 3.40 -0.16
N PRO A 65 -9.55 3.51 -1.31
CA PRO A 65 -9.34 4.65 -2.19
C PRO A 65 -9.72 5.95 -1.49
N ASN A 66 -8.84 6.95 -1.57
CA ASN A 66 -9.18 8.31 -1.16
C ASN A 66 -10.31 8.82 -2.06
N LYS A 67 -11.30 9.51 -1.45
CA LYS A 67 -12.50 10.06 -2.13
C LYS A 67 -13.52 9.01 -2.59
N THR A 68 -14.03 8.28 -1.62
CA THR A 68 -15.03 7.23 -1.81
C THR A 68 -16.42 7.63 -1.27
N LYS A 69 -17.47 7.28 -2.00
CA LYS A 69 -18.87 7.46 -1.59
C LYS A 69 -19.46 6.15 -1.08
N TYR A 70 -19.82 6.10 0.19
CA TYR A 70 -20.40 4.91 0.83
C TYR A 70 -21.91 5.08 1.00
N LEU A 71 -22.70 4.17 0.43
CA LEU A 71 -24.14 4.06 0.67
C LEU A 71 -24.42 2.87 1.57
N ILE A 72 -24.82 3.13 2.81
CA ILE A 72 -25.12 2.10 3.80
C ILE A 72 -26.62 1.83 3.79
N VAL A 73 -27.00 0.58 3.52
CA VAL A 73 -28.37 0.12 3.35
C VAL A 73 -28.70 -0.84 4.49
N VAL A 74 -29.55 -0.37 5.40
CA VAL A 74 -29.83 -1.05 6.67
C VAL A 74 -31.19 -1.73 6.60
N ASP A 75 -31.22 -3.05 6.78
CA ASP A 75 -32.48 -3.76 6.92
C ASP A 75 -33.23 -3.34 8.20
N MET A 76 -34.46 -2.90 8.02
CA MET A 76 -35.41 -2.49 9.05
C MET A 76 -36.62 -3.44 9.08
N SER A 77 -36.51 -4.66 8.56
CA SER A 77 -37.56 -5.68 8.63
C SER A 77 -37.82 -6.18 10.06
N LEU A 78 -39.00 -6.77 10.28
CA LEU A 78 -39.42 -7.22 11.62
C LEU A 78 -38.56 -8.34 12.20
N SER A 79 -37.93 -9.18 11.37
CA SER A 79 -37.06 -10.28 11.80
C SER A 79 -35.90 -9.79 12.68
N ASN A 80 -35.49 -8.53 12.52
CA ASN A 80 -34.49 -7.89 13.37
C ASN A 80 -34.90 -7.78 14.83
N ILE A 81 -36.20 -7.65 15.14
CA ILE A 81 -36.70 -7.40 16.50
C ILE A 81 -37.59 -8.52 17.06
N GLY A 82 -37.94 -9.53 16.27
CA GLY A 82 -38.70 -10.70 16.73
C GLY A 82 -39.60 -11.30 15.64
N GLY A 83 -40.59 -12.09 16.07
CA GLY A 83 -41.57 -12.68 15.17
C GLY A 83 -42.89 -13.02 15.86
N TRP A 84 -43.85 -13.50 15.08
CA TRP A 84 -45.19 -13.81 15.57
C TRP A 84 -45.39 -15.30 15.85
N ASP A 85 -45.85 -15.62 17.06
CA ASP A 85 -46.42 -16.92 17.42
C ASP A 85 -47.94 -16.91 17.24
N PHE A 86 -48.49 -17.94 16.59
CA PHE A 86 -49.93 -18.07 16.36
C PHE A 86 -50.49 -19.26 17.16
N ASP A 87 -51.21 -18.96 18.24
CA ASP A 87 -51.89 -19.98 19.05
C ASP A 87 -53.32 -20.21 18.55
N LYS A 88 -53.70 -21.48 18.40
CA LYS A 88 -55.12 -21.86 18.25
C LYS A 88 -55.76 -21.88 19.63
N GLY A 89 -56.62 -20.90 19.91
CA GLY A 89 -57.41 -20.87 21.12
C GLY A 89 -58.44 -22.02 21.19
N PRO A 90 -59.02 -22.28 22.38
CA PRO A 90 -59.98 -23.38 22.61
C PRO A 90 -61.22 -23.35 21.70
N ASN A 91 -61.56 -22.17 21.17
CA ASN A 91 -62.72 -21.95 20.30
C ASN A 91 -62.36 -21.87 18.80
N GLY A 92 -61.11 -22.18 18.43
CA GLY A 92 -60.61 -22.01 17.06
C GLY A 92 -60.24 -20.57 16.68
N ALA A 93 -60.33 -19.62 17.61
CA ALA A 93 -59.84 -18.25 17.42
C ALA A 93 -58.31 -18.22 17.46
N PHE A 94 -57.67 -17.61 16.46
CA PHE A 94 -56.22 -17.39 16.44
C PHE A 94 -55.87 -16.19 17.30
N ALA A 95 -54.94 -16.38 18.24
CA ALA A 95 -54.30 -15.29 18.97
C ALA A 95 -52.87 -15.17 18.47
N ALA A 96 -52.45 -13.94 18.14
CA ALA A 96 -51.09 -13.64 17.72
C ALA A 96 -50.32 -13.04 18.91
N TYR A 97 -49.15 -13.59 19.21
CA TYR A 97 -48.28 -13.10 20.26
C TYR A 97 -46.91 -12.77 19.68
N TRP A 98 -46.36 -11.64 20.10
CA TRP A 98 -45.00 -11.27 19.71
C TRP A 98 -43.98 -12.04 20.53
N ASN A 99 -42.97 -12.59 19.87
CA ASN A 99 -41.89 -13.34 20.47
C ASN A 99 -40.52 -12.73 20.07
N PRO A 100 -39.86 -12.00 20.99
CA PRO A 100 -38.54 -11.43 20.75
C PRO A 100 -37.43 -12.47 20.53
N SER A 101 -37.61 -13.73 20.96
CA SER A 101 -36.55 -14.74 20.82
C SER A 101 -36.27 -15.14 19.37
N TYR A 102 -37.14 -14.78 18.43
CA TYR A 102 -36.90 -15.00 17.00
C TYR A 102 -36.03 -13.92 16.36
N ALA A 103 -35.75 -12.84 17.10
CA ALA A 103 -34.98 -11.70 16.63
C ALA A 103 -33.54 -12.09 16.29
N THR A 104 -33.06 -11.58 15.16
CA THR A 104 -31.66 -11.72 14.71
C THR A 104 -30.75 -10.61 15.25
N ASP A 105 -31.30 -9.43 15.54
CA ASP A 105 -30.57 -8.26 16.05
C ASP A 105 -31.43 -7.39 17.01
N TYR A 106 -31.96 -8.02 18.05
CA TYR A 106 -32.88 -7.37 19.01
C TYR A 106 -32.29 -6.15 19.72
N ALA A 107 -30.97 -6.14 19.90
CA ALA A 107 -30.22 -5.05 20.53
C ALA A 107 -29.88 -3.92 19.54
N GLY A 108 -29.98 -4.16 18.24
CA GLY A 108 -29.57 -3.20 17.22
C GLY A 108 -28.06 -3.05 17.12
N ASP A 109 -27.29 -4.12 17.37
CA ASP A 109 -25.83 -4.11 17.33
C ASP A 109 -25.30 -3.72 15.94
N ARG A 110 -26.07 -3.94 14.87
CA ARG A 110 -25.72 -3.46 13.51
C ARG A 110 -25.58 -1.95 13.44
N PHE A 111 -26.41 -1.18 14.17
CA PHE A 111 -26.29 0.28 14.19
C PHE A 111 -24.97 0.73 14.82
N LYS A 112 -24.53 0.03 15.88
CA LYS A 112 -23.25 0.31 16.53
C LYS A 112 -22.06 -0.06 15.63
N ALA A 113 -22.16 -1.16 14.89
CA ALA A 113 -21.13 -1.53 13.90
C ALA A 113 -21.03 -0.49 12.78
N ILE A 114 -22.17 0.03 12.29
CA ILE A 114 -22.20 1.11 11.29
C ILE A 114 -21.60 2.41 11.86
N GLU A 115 -21.95 2.78 13.09
CA GLU A 115 -21.35 3.95 13.74
C GLU A 115 -19.83 3.81 13.87
N THR A 116 -19.35 2.62 14.28
CA THR A 116 -17.91 2.33 14.37
C THR A 116 -17.24 2.45 13.01
N PHE A 117 -17.83 1.89 11.95
CA PHE A 117 -17.33 2.02 10.58
C PHE A 117 -17.21 3.48 10.14
N LEU A 118 -18.26 4.27 10.37
CA LEU A 118 -18.29 5.70 10.04
C LEU A 118 -17.19 6.48 10.77
N GLU A 119 -16.84 6.11 12.00
CA GLU A 119 -15.85 6.82 12.82
C GLU A 119 -14.41 6.35 12.60
N THR A 120 -14.20 5.16 12.04
CA THR A 120 -12.90 4.50 11.95
C THR A 120 -12.45 4.32 10.50
N CYS A 121 -12.46 3.08 9.97
CA CYS A 121 -11.90 2.76 8.66
C CYS A 121 -12.62 3.48 7.51
N GLY A 122 -13.91 3.80 7.67
CA GLY A 122 -14.67 4.56 6.68
C GLY A 122 -14.27 6.04 6.63
N ASN A 123 -13.79 6.62 7.72
CA ASN A 123 -13.53 8.07 7.88
C ASN A 123 -12.21 8.54 7.26
N GLN A 124 -12.00 8.26 5.97
CA GLN A 124 -10.84 8.76 5.23
C GLN A 124 -11.13 10.14 4.62
N GLN A 125 -10.07 10.90 4.37
CA GLN A 125 -10.19 12.25 3.82
C GLN A 125 -10.89 12.23 2.45
N GLY A 126 -11.94 13.03 2.31
CA GLY A 126 -12.71 13.18 1.07
C GLY A 126 -13.82 12.14 0.89
N ASN A 127 -14.03 11.23 1.85
CA ASN A 127 -15.15 10.31 1.80
C ASN A 127 -16.48 10.99 2.10
N GLU A 128 -17.54 10.53 1.43
CA GLU A 128 -18.92 10.96 1.66
C GLU A 128 -19.82 9.76 1.92
N PHE A 129 -20.90 9.99 2.65
CA PHE A 129 -21.76 8.93 3.17
C PHE A 129 -23.23 9.24 2.92
N ALA A 130 -23.99 8.18 2.65
CA ALA A 130 -25.43 8.15 2.70
C ALA A 130 -25.86 6.93 3.51
N VAL A 131 -26.88 7.08 4.36
CA VAL A 131 -27.44 5.99 5.17
C VAL A 131 -28.93 5.94 4.91
N ILE A 132 -29.43 4.77 4.53
CA ILE A 132 -30.85 4.51 4.34
C ILE A 132 -31.26 3.24 5.10
N GLY A 133 -32.51 3.19 5.55
CA GLY A 133 -33.15 1.96 5.99
C GLY A 133 -34.06 1.41 4.90
N PHE A 134 -34.39 0.12 4.96
CA PHE A 134 -35.42 -0.46 4.09
C PHE A 134 -36.32 -1.45 4.83
N SER A 135 -37.58 -1.51 4.41
CA SER A 135 -38.57 -2.50 4.84
C SER A 135 -39.65 -2.66 3.76
N ASN A 136 -40.86 -2.14 3.99
CA ASN A 136 -41.93 -1.97 3.00
C ASN A 136 -41.64 -0.83 2.00
N THR A 137 -40.80 0.12 2.40
CA THR A 137 -40.24 1.19 1.57
C THR A 137 -38.78 1.39 1.97
N ALA A 138 -38.02 2.21 1.24
CA ALA A 138 -36.60 2.44 1.54
C ALA A 138 -36.24 3.92 1.50
N GLY A 139 -35.27 4.31 2.33
CA GLY A 139 -34.75 5.67 2.38
C GLY A 139 -34.46 6.18 3.79
N ILE A 140 -34.61 7.49 3.98
CA ILE A 140 -34.42 8.14 5.29
C ILE A 140 -35.74 8.20 6.06
N VAL A 141 -35.67 8.31 7.38
CA VAL A 141 -36.86 8.47 8.22
C VAL A 141 -37.44 9.85 8.03
N THR A 142 -38.67 9.93 7.52
CA THR A 142 -39.45 11.18 7.49
C THR A 142 -40.64 11.06 8.42
N THR A 143 -41.17 12.21 8.87
CA THR A 143 -42.38 12.27 9.71
C THR A 143 -43.37 13.21 9.08
N ASN A 144 -44.58 12.72 8.81
CA ASN A 144 -45.62 13.58 8.26
C ASN A 144 -46.25 14.49 9.34
N ASN A 145 -47.09 15.43 8.90
CA ASN A 145 -47.77 16.39 9.79
C ASN A 145 -48.68 15.77 10.87
N LYS A 146 -48.94 14.46 10.80
CA LYS A 146 -49.73 13.70 11.78
C LYS A 146 -48.86 12.88 12.74
N GLY A 147 -47.53 12.98 12.65
CA GLY A 147 -46.59 12.25 13.48
C GLY A 147 -46.36 10.79 13.06
N ALA A 148 -46.84 10.38 11.88
CA ALA A 148 -46.55 9.04 11.36
C ALA A 148 -45.22 9.07 10.59
N THR A 149 -44.37 8.07 10.86
CA THR A 149 -43.05 7.91 10.26
C THR A 149 -43.10 7.00 9.02
N SER A 150 -42.26 7.29 8.02
CA SER A 150 -42.05 6.46 6.83
C SER A 150 -40.60 6.52 6.37
N LEU A 151 -40.20 5.58 5.51
CA LEU A 151 -38.92 5.62 4.80
C LEU A 151 -39.14 6.20 3.41
N GLU A 152 -38.48 7.31 3.11
CA GLU A 152 -38.58 8.01 1.83
C GLU A 152 -37.21 8.12 1.15
N CYS A 153 -37.15 7.81 -0.14
CA CYS A 153 -35.91 7.72 -0.90
C CYS A 153 -35.36 9.11 -1.29
N GLU A 154 -34.90 9.87 -0.29
CA GLU A 154 -34.41 11.24 -0.43
C GLU A 154 -32.97 11.42 0.11
N ALA A 155 -32.27 10.33 0.40
CA ALA A 155 -30.89 10.38 0.84
C ALA A 155 -29.95 10.89 -0.26
N ASN A 156 -28.87 11.57 0.15
CA ASN A 156 -27.81 12.04 -0.72
C ASN A 156 -26.46 11.84 -0.03
N PHE A 157 -25.38 11.68 -0.79
CA PHE A 157 -24.03 11.62 -0.25
C PHE A 157 -23.63 12.96 0.37
N LYS A 158 -23.25 12.93 1.66
CA LYS A 158 -22.92 14.09 2.48
C LYS A 158 -21.80 13.75 3.46
N ASP A 159 -21.61 14.61 4.47
CA ASP A 159 -20.67 14.38 5.54
C ASP A 159 -21.11 13.29 6.52
N ILE A 160 -20.14 12.83 7.32
CA ILE A 160 -20.34 11.85 8.39
C ILE A 160 -21.41 12.30 9.41
N ALA A 161 -21.53 13.61 9.69
CA ALA A 161 -22.50 14.13 10.66
C ALA A 161 -23.95 13.87 10.20
N THR A 162 -24.21 14.07 8.91
CA THR A 162 -25.51 13.80 8.27
C THR A 162 -25.81 12.31 8.27
N ALA A 163 -24.83 11.48 7.90
CA ALA A 163 -24.98 10.02 7.94
C ALA A 163 -25.29 9.49 9.34
N LYS A 164 -24.56 9.95 10.37
CA LYS A 164 -24.83 9.60 11.78
C LYS A 164 -26.22 10.05 12.24
N SER A 165 -26.68 11.22 11.77
CA SER A 165 -28.04 11.70 12.06
C SER A 165 -29.10 10.74 11.51
N HIS A 166 -28.99 10.32 10.23
CA HIS A 166 -29.92 9.36 9.64
C HIS A 166 -29.85 7.99 10.33
N LEU A 167 -28.65 7.52 10.67
CA LEU A 167 -28.45 6.27 11.42
C LEU A 167 -29.15 6.31 12.79
N ASN A 168 -29.01 7.42 13.53
CA ASN A 168 -29.66 7.61 14.82
C ASN A 168 -31.19 7.65 14.71
N GLN A 169 -31.73 8.22 13.63
CA GLN A 169 -33.17 8.22 13.37
C GLN A 169 -33.68 6.79 13.12
N LEU A 170 -32.96 5.98 12.35
CA LEU A 170 -33.29 4.57 12.14
C LEU A 170 -33.27 3.78 13.45
N SER A 171 -32.19 3.88 14.22
CA SER A 171 -32.05 3.21 15.52
C SER A 171 -33.17 3.60 16.51
N THR A 172 -33.48 4.89 16.62
CA THR A 172 -34.58 5.37 17.46
C THR A 172 -35.94 4.85 16.98
N SER A 173 -36.13 4.76 15.67
CA SER A 173 -37.37 4.25 15.08
C SER A 173 -37.54 2.75 15.35
N GLN A 174 -36.46 1.97 15.30
CA GLN A 174 -36.47 0.57 15.73
C GLN A 174 -36.88 0.44 17.21
N GLU A 175 -36.25 1.19 18.12
CA GLU A 175 -36.56 1.10 19.55
C GLU A 175 -38.01 1.50 19.85
N SER A 176 -38.54 2.49 19.14
CA SER A 176 -39.96 2.88 19.27
C SER A 176 -40.90 1.76 18.79
N THR A 177 -40.52 1.06 17.72
CA THR A 177 -41.30 -0.04 17.13
C THR A 177 -41.26 -1.26 18.04
N LYS A 178 -40.08 -1.65 18.52
CA LYS A 178 -39.86 -2.70 19.52
C LYS A 178 -40.72 -2.50 20.76
N THR A 179 -40.71 -1.30 21.35
CA THR A 179 -41.54 -0.96 22.53
C THR A 179 -43.04 -1.16 22.27
N TRP A 180 -43.50 -0.98 21.03
CA TRP A 180 -44.89 -1.23 20.66
C TRP A 180 -45.20 -2.73 20.56
N TYR A 181 -44.32 -3.52 19.92
CA TYR A 181 -44.48 -4.96 19.75
C TYR A 181 -44.39 -5.72 21.08
N GLU A 182 -43.57 -5.26 22.04
CA GLU A 182 -43.47 -5.87 23.37
C GLU A 182 -44.81 -5.91 24.12
N ARG A 183 -45.75 -5.03 23.78
CA ARG A 183 -47.10 -5.03 24.36
C ARG A 183 -48.00 -6.17 23.86
N TRP A 184 -47.57 -6.88 22.83
CA TRP A 184 -48.21 -8.06 22.26
C TRP A 184 -47.59 -9.37 22.78
N GLN A 185 -46.68 -9.32 23.76
CA GLN A 185 -46.14 -10.50 24.42
C GLN A 185 -47.15 -11.13 25.38
N ARG A 186 -47.03 -12.44 25.59
CA ARG A 186 -47.85 -13.18 26.57
C ARG A 186 -47.73 -12.56 27.99
N PRO A 187 -48.85 -12.44 28.74
CA PRO A 187 -50.21 -12.88 28.42
C PRO A 187 -51.06 -11.82 27.68
N ASN A 188 -50.48 -10.69 27.29
CA ASN A 188 -51.21 -9.57 26.70
C ASN A 188 -51.54 -9.85 25.22
N HIS A 189 -52.73 -9.41 24.79
CA HIS A 189 -53.16 -9.43 23.39
C HIS A 189 -53.87 -8.10 23.10
N LEU A 190 -53.09 -7.03 22.95
CA LEU A 190 -53.64 -5.72 22.60
C LEU A 190 -54.25 -5.77 21.19
N GLN A 191 -55.25 -4.94 20.93
CA GLN A 191 -55.74 -4.69 19.57
C GLN A 191 -55.63 -3.18 19.33
N SER A 192 -54.43 -2.72 18.97
CA SER A 192 -54.19 -1.31 18.65
C SER A 192 -54.02 -1.14 17.15
N ASN A 193 -54.75 -0.19 16.56
CA ASN A 193 -54.64 0.18 15.14
C ASN A 193 -53.60 1.28 14.89
N ASN A 194 -52.99 1.84 15.93
CA ASN A 194 -51.97 2.87 15.81
C ASN A 194 -50.59 2.20 15.82
N TRP A 195 -50.26 1.57 14.69
CA TRP A 195 -48.93 1.05 14.43
C TRP A 195 -47.96 2.23 14.20
N PRO A 196 -46.89 2.37 15.01
CA PRO A 196 -46.03 3.55 15.01
C PRO A 196 -44.74 3.37 14.20
N GLY A 197 -44.57 2.24 13.53
CA GLY A 197 -43.26 1.78 13.06
C GLY A 197 -43.04 1.90 11.57
N ILE A 198 -41.77 1.87 11.20
CA ILE A 198 -41.28 1.75 9.83
C ILE A 198 -40.79 0.33 9.51
N MET A 199 -41.03 -0.65 10.40
CA MET A 199 -40.45 -2.00 10.29
C MET A 199 -41.49 -3.05 9.87
N GLY A 200 -41.29 -3.71 8.74
CA GLY A 200 -42.25 -4.68 8.21
C GLY A 200 -41.56 -5.82 7.48
N VAL A 201 -41.73 -5.88 6.16
CA VAL A 201 -41.16 -6.93 5.30
C VAL A 201 -39.73 -6.61 4.88
N THR A 202 -39.04 -7.58 4.27
CA THR A 202 -37.67 -7.48 3.76
C THR A 202 -37.68 -7.21 2.25
N SER A 203 -38.16 -6.05 1.80
CA SER A 203 -38.29 -5.79 0.36
C SER A 203 -36.98 -5.33 -0.28
N TYR A 204 -36.31 -6.26 -0.97
CA TYR A 204 -35.09 -5.96 -1.71
C TYR A 204 -35.36 -5.07 -2.94
N GLU A 205 -36.51 -5.21 -3.59
CA GLU A 205 -36.89 -4.34 -4.72
C GLU A 205 -36.93 -2.87 -4.29
N LYS A 206 -37.56 -2.56 -3.15
CA LYS A 206 -37.59 -1.18 -2.63
C LYS A 206 -36.22 -0.68 -2.23
N ALA A 207 -35.41 -1.54 -1.60
CA ALA A 207 -34.07 -1.20 -1.18
C ALA A 207 -33.16 -0.89 -2.38
N LEU A 208 -33.09 -1.80 -3.34
CA LEU A 208 -32.23 -1.70 -4.53
C LEU A 208 -32.71 -0.63 -5.50
N GLY A 209 -34.02 -0.44 -5.65
CA GLY A 209 -34.55 0.68 -6.43
C GLY A 209 -34.18 2.04 -5.83
N CYS A 210 -34.13 2.15 -4.50
CA CYS A 210 -33.65 3.37 -3.86
C CYS A 210 -32.12 3.54 -3.98
N VAL A 211 -31.36 2.44 -3.88
CA VAL A 211 -29.90 2.44 -4.13
C VAL A 211 -29.60 2.91 -5.54
N GLU A 212 -30.28 2.35 -6.54
CA GLU A 212 -30.17 2.75 -7.94
C GLU A 212 -30.42 4.24 -8.08
N HIS A 213 -31.51 4.74 -7.52
CA HIS A 213 -31.86 6.16 -7.60
C HIS A 213 -30.79 7.08 -7.01
N ILE A 214 -30.32 6.79 -5.78
CA ILE A 214 -29.34 7.62 -5.07
C ILE A 214 -28.00 7.62 -5.82
N VAL A 215 -27.50 6.44 -6.18
CA VAL A 215 -26.20 6.29 -6.83
C VAL A 215 -26.22 6.93 -8.21
N THR A 216 -27.21 6.62 -9.04
CA THR A 216 -27.28 7.16 -10.40
C THR A 216 -27.54 8.66 -10.42
N THR A 217 -28.36 9.20 -9.51
CA THR A 217 -28.58 10.65 -9.41
C THR A 217 -27.27 11.38 -9.06
N ASP A 218 -26.51 10.88 -8.09
CA ASP A 218 -25.22 11.47 -7.74
C ASP A 218 -24.22 11.39 -8.91
N MET A 219 -24.18 10.26 -9.65
CA MET A 219 -23.35 10.13 -10.87
C MET A 219 -23.75 11.13 -11.96
N LEU A 220 -25.04 11.45 -12.09
CA LEU A 220 -25.55 12.40 -13.07
C LEU A 220 -25.20 13.84 -12.68
N GLU A 221 -25.28 14.17 -11.39
CA GLU A 221 -25.06 15.52 -10.87
C GLU A 221 -23.58 15.84 -10.61
N SER A 222 -22.78 14.83 -10.27
CA SER A 222 -21.36 15.02 -10.00
C SER A 222 -20.58 15.28 -11.29
N GLN A 223 -19.73 16.31 -11.26
CA GLN A 223 -18.76 16.56 -12.33
C GLN A 223 -17.46 15.76 -12.14
N ASP A 224 -17.35 15.03 -11.04
CA ASP A 224 -16.16 14.27 -10.71
C ASP A 224 -16.26 12.82 -11.21
N VAL A 225 -15.53 12.54 -12.28
CA VAL A 225 -15.48 11.22 -12.91
C VAL A 225 -14.65 10.21 -12.11
N ASN A 226 -13.94 10.64 -11.06
CA ASN A 226 -13.10 9.78 -10.22
C ASN A 226 -13.83 9.26 -8.98
N ASN A 227 -15.10 9.62 -8.77
CA ASN A 227 -15.86 9.07 -7.63
C ASN A 227 -15.98 7.55 -7.74
N LYS A 228 -15.69 6.89 -6.61
CA LYS A 228 -15.93 5.46 -6.42
C LYS A 228 -17.11 5.27 -5.48
N TYR A 229 -18.00 4.34 -5.79
CA TYR A 229 -19.22 4.07 -5.05
C TYR A 229 -19.16 2.69 -4.41
N HIS A 230 -19.38 2.62 -3.10
CA HIS A 230 -19.48 1.36 -2.38
C HIS A 230 -20.84 1.30 -1.69
N VAL A 231 -21.66 0.33 -2.11
CA VAL A 231 -22.95 0.03 -1.47
C VAL A 231 -22.71 -1.04 -0.42
N LEU A 232 -23.03 -0.76 0.84
CA LEU A 232 -23.00 -1.71 1.95
C LEU A 232 -24.43 -2.18 2.22
N PHE A 233 -24.79 -3.35 1.70
CA PHE A 233 -26.14 -3.91 1.80
C PHE A 233 -26.20 -4.98 2.89
N MET A 234 -26.95 -4.71 3.96
CA MET A 234 -26.96 -5.57 5.15
C MET A 234 -28.38 -6.08 5.40
N SER A 235 -28.59 -7.41 5.44
CA SER A 235 -29.88 -8.02 5.74
C SER A 235 -29.76 -9.35 6.48
N ASP A 236 -30.79 -9.70 7.25
CA ASP A 236 -30.90 -10.94 8.03
C ASP A 236 -31.89 -11.96 7.46
N GLY A 237 -32.53 -11.66 6.32
CA GLY A 237 -33.61 -12.48 5.79
C GLY A 237 -33.75 -12.45 4.27
N SER A 238 -34.66 -13.29 3.76
CA SER A 238 -34.94 -13.44 2.34
C SER A 238 -35.86 -12.32 1.83
N PRO A 239 -35.81 -11.98 0.53
CA PRO A 239 -36.71 -11.02 -0.08
C PRO A 239 -38.19 -11.33 0.20
N ASP A 240 -38.95 -10.33 0.63
CA ASP A 240 -40.40 -10.41 0.88
C ASP A 240 -41.10 -9.09 0.50
N ASP A 241 -42.04 -9.16 -0.44
CA ASP A 241 -42.87 -8.03 -0.88
C ASP A 241 -44.18 -7.93 -0.09
N GLY A 242 -44.41 -8.87 0.83
CA GLY A 242 -45.55 -8.87 1.71
C GLY A 242 -46.87 -9.22 1.02
N ARG A 243 -47.96 -8.83 1.69
CA ARG A 243 -49.33 -9.11 1.27
C ARG A 243 -50.19 -7.86 1.42
N ASP A 244 -51.18 -7.74 0.56
CA ASP A 244 -52.19 -6.70 0.66
C ASP A 244 -53.15 -6.92 1.85
N LYS A 245 -54.07 -5.98 2.07
CA LYS A 245 -55.07 -6.06 3.15
C LYS A 245 -56.06 -7.24 3.00
N GLY A 246 -56.17 -7.81 1.81
CA GLY A 246 -56.98 -9.00 1.52
C GLY A 246 -56.20 -10.31 1.72
N GLY A 247 -54.91 -10.25 2.05
CA GLY A 247 -54.03 -11.40 2.19
C GLY A 247 -53.50 -11.94 0.86
N VAL A 248 -53.66 -11.20 -0.24
CA VAL A 248 -53.09 -11.52 -1.56
C VAL A 248 -51.64 -11.05 -1.58
N GLY A 249 -50.71 -11.91 -2.02
CA GLY A 249 -49.30 -11.53 -2.17
C GLY A 249 -49.12 -10.36 -3.13
N GLN A 250 -48.16 -9.49 -2.82
CA GLN A 250 -47.75 -8.37 -3.69
C GLN A 250 -46.43 -8.72 -4.38
N GLY A 251 -46.10 -8.05 -5.49
CA GLY A 251 -44.84 -8.31 -6.21
C GLY A 251 -44.64 -9.80 -6.52
N CYS A 252 -43.47 -10.32 -6.18
CA CYS A 252 -43.15 -11.74 -6.36
C CYS A 252 -43.95 -12.65 -5.40
N ASN A 253 -44.42 -12.17 -4.24
CA ASN A 253 -45.30 -12.95 -3.36
C ASN A 253 -46.66 -13.28 -4.00
N ALA A 254 -47.06 -12.60 -5.09
CA ALA A 254 -48.25 -12.94 -5.87
C ALA A 254 -48.12 -14.30 -6.58
N ILE A 255 -46.88 -14.74 -6.85
CA ILE A 255 -46.55 -16.04 -7.43
C ILE A 255 -46.55 -17.07 -6.28
N PRO A 256 -47.11 -18.29 -6.45
CA PRO A 256 -47.01 -19.34 -5.43
C PRO A 256 -45.56 -19.68 -5.04
N GLU A 257 -45.35 -20.17 -3.81
CA GLU A 257 -44.02 -20.61 -3.36
C GLU A 257 -43.46 -21.70 -4.28
N GLY A 258 -42.22 -21.50 -4.73
CA GLY A 258 -41.53 -22.39 -5.64
C GLY A 258 -40.53 -21.64 -6.54
N PRO A 259 -39.92 -22.34 -7.50
CA PRO A 259 -38.83 -21.81 -8.32
C PRO A 259 -39.21 -20.56 -9.13
N ASP A 260 -40.48 -20.44 -9.55
CA ASP A 260 -40.93 -19.26 -10.32
C ASP A 260 -40.96 -17.99 -9.46
N ARG A 261 -41.25 -18.11 -8.16
CA ARG A 261 -41.18 -16.98 -7.23
C ARG A 261 -39.73 -16.58 -6.96
N GLU A 262 -38.88 -17.57 -6.70
CA GLU A 262 -37.44 -17.33 -6.50
C GLU A 262 -36.83 -16.62 -7.72
N LYS A 263 -37.15 -17.10 -8.92
CA LYS A 263 -36.75 -16.48 -10.17
C LYS A 263 -37.22 -15.02 -10.29
N CYS A 264 -38.44 -14.71 -9.88
CA CYS A 264 -38.95 -13.33 -9.87
C CYS A 264 -38.08 -12.42 -9.01
N TYR A 265 -37.70 -12.83 -7.79
CA TYR A 265 -36.80 -12.03 -6.95
C TYR A 265 -35.40 -11.88 -7.54
N VAL A 266 -34.87 -12.93 -8.16
CA VAL A 266 -33.56 -12.85 -8.84
C VAL A 266 -33.61 -11.83 -9.98
N GLU A 267 -34.67 -11.85 -10.79
CA GLU A 267 -34.87 -10.88 -11.87
C GLU A 267 -34.98 -9.45 -11.33
N ASP A 268 -35.78 -9.19 -10.29
CA ASP A 268 -35.91 -7.87 -9.67
C ASP A 268 -34.57 -7.36 -9.08
N ILE A 269 -33.78 -8.24 -8.45
CA ILE A 269 -32.45 -7.90 -7.93
C ILE A 269 -31.51 -7.49 -9.06
N LEU A 270 -31.44 -8.31 -10.12
CA LEU A 270 -30.52 -8.08 -11.23
C LEU A 270 -30.90 -6.82 -12.00
N ASP A 271 -32.18 -6.54 -12.20
CA ASP A 271 -32.64 -5.34 -12.92
C ASP A 271 -32.07 -4.06 -12.29
N HIS A 272 -32.07 -3.94 -10.96
CA HIS A 272 -31.53 -2.77 -10.26
C HIS A 272 -29.99 -2.76 -10.16
N VAL A 273 -29.38 -3.89 -9.80
CA VAL A 273 -27.93 -3.97 -9.61
C VAL A 273 -27.22 -3.81 -10.96
N GLU A 274 -27.64 -4.55 -11.98
CA GLU A 274 -27.03 -4.45 -13.31
C GLU A 274 -27.22 -3.07 -13.92
N PHE A 275 -28.40 -2.44 -13.77
CA PHE A 275 -28.61 -1.08 -14.25
C PHE A 275 -27.64 -0.09 -13.61
N THR A 276 -27.48 -0.16 -12.28
CA THR A 276 -26.53 0.69 -11.54
C THR A 276 -25.09 0.46 -12.04
N MET A 277 -24.72 -0.81 -12.28
CA MET A 277 -23.38 -1.16 -12.78
C MET A 277 -23.15 -0.69 -14.23
N GLN A 278 -24.18 -0.76 -15.09
CA GLN A 278 -24.11 -0.23 -16.46
C GLN A 278 -24.00 1.29 -16.48
N ALA A 279 -24.73 2.00 -15.62
CA ALA A 279 -24.62 3.44 -15.46
C ALA A 279 -23.20 3.86 -15.03
N SER A 280 -22.63 3.12 -14.07
CA SER A 280 -21.25 3.31 -13.60
C SER A 280 -20.24 3.15 -14.73
N LEU A 281 -20.38 2.05 -15.50
CA LEU A 281 -19.51 1.77 -16.65
C LEU A 281 -19.60 2.87 -17.73
N ALA A 282 -20.81 3.34 -18.03
CA ALA A 282 -21.03 4.40 -19.01
C ALA A 282 -20.37 5.73 -18.60
N ARG A 283 -20.24 5.98 -17.30
CA ARG A 283 -19.56 7.16 -16.73
C ARG A 283 -18.08 6.95 -16.43
N LYS A 284 -17.54 5.74 -16.66
CA LYS A 284 -16.18 5.33 -16.26
C LYS A 284 -15.91 5.46 -14.76
N GLN A 285 -16.96 5.30 -13.95
CA GLN A 285 -16.88 5.30 -12.49
C GLN A 285 -16.89 3.86 -11.97
N GLU A 286 -16.29 3.64 -10.79
CA GLU A 286 -16.26 2.34 -10.13
C GLU A 286 -17.40 2.24 -9.13
N THR A 287 -18.19 1.17 -9.21
CA THR A 287 -19.22 0.84 -8.21
C THR A 287 -19.06 -0.59 -7.76
N ARG A 288 -19.19 -0.84 -6.46
CA ARG A 288 -19.19 -2.17 -5.85
C ARG A 288 -20.35 -2.33 -4.87
N PHE A 289 -20.96 -3.51 -4.83
CA PHE A 289 -21.97 -3.87 -3.83
C PHE A 289 -21.39 -4.89 -2.88
N HIS A 290 -21.17 -4.51 -1.64
CA HIS A 290 -20.72 -5.33 -0.54
C HIS A 290 -21.94 -5.80 0.25
N THR A 291 -22.18 -7.11 0.33
CA THR A 291 -23.32 -7.64 1.07
C THR A 291 -22.91 -8.32 2.37
N ILE A 292 -23.71 -8.12 3.42
CA ILE A 292 -23.52 -8.71 4.74
C ILE A 292 -24.81 -9.43 5.14
N TYR A 293 -24.71 -10.75 5.27
CA TYR A 293 -25.74 -11.59 5.87
C TYR A 293 -25.47 -11.74 7.36
N TYR A 294 -26.47 -11.50 8.21
CA TYR A 294 -26.32 -11.65 9.67
C TYR A 294 -27.49 -12.39 10.31
N GLY A 295 -27.28 -12.95 11.52
CA GLY A 295 -28.31 -13.67 12.27
C GLY A 295 -28.17 -15.19 12.25
N GLY A 296 -27.19 -15.73 11.51
CA GLY A 296 -26.69 -17.11 11.68
C GLY A 296 -27.68 -18.24 11.44
N LYS A 297 -28.79 -17.98 10.73
CA LYS A 297 -29.69 -19.05 10.26
C LYS A 297 -29.16 -19.50 8.89
N ASP A 298 -28.94 -20.79 8.68
CA ASP A 298 -28.65 -21.32 7.34
C ASP A 298 -29.92 -21.17 6.49
N ASP A 299 -30.08 -20.00 5.88
CA ASP A 299 -31.23 -19.60 5.08
C ASP A 299 -30.78 -19.32 3.64
N ASP A 300 -31.67 -19.63 2.69
CA ASP A 300 -31.53 -19.33 1.26
C ASP A 300 -31.36 -17.80 1.02
N SER A 301 -31.62 -16.97 2.05
CA SER A 301 -31.33 -15.53 2.07
C SER A 301 -29.90 -15.18 1.68
N ALA A 302 -28.94 -16.01 2.08
CA ALA A 302 -27.54 -15.79 1.74
C ALA A 302 -27.28 -15.91 0.22
N ASP A 303 -28.06 -16.71 -0.49
CA ASP A 303 -27.90 -16.92 -1.93
C ASP A 303 -28.35 -15.67 -2.71
N PHE A 304 -29.42 -15.00 -2.28
CA PHE A 304 -29.82 -13.70 -2.87
C PHE A 304 -28.79 -12.60 -2.63
N LEU A 305 -28.17 -12.55 -1.44
CA LEU A 305 -27.11 -11.59 -1.14
C LEU A 305 -25.81 -11.92 -1.89
N ASP A 306 -25.52 -13.20 -2.16
CA ASP A 306 -24.43 -13.64 -3.04
C ASP A 306 -24.67 -13.11 -4.47
N ILE A 307 -25.90 -13.17 -4.99
CA ILE A 307 -26.24 -12.62 -6.31
C ILE A 307 -25.99 -11.11 -6.38
N ILE A 308 -26.40 -10.34 -5.36
CA ILE A 308 -26.12 -8.90 -5.29
C ILE A 308 -24.61 -8.63 -5.28
N ALA A 309 -23.85 -9.40 -4.48
CA ALA A 309 -22.40 -9.25 -4.37
C ALA A 309 -21.66 -9.59 -5.67
N ASP A 310 -22.03 -10.70 -6.32
CA ASP A 310 -21.39 -11.16 -7.55
C ASP A 310 -21.65 -10.17 -8.70
N SER A 311 -22.92 -9.82 -8.92
CA SER A 311 -23.32 -8.83 -9.93
C SER A 311 -22.74 -7.44 -9.64
N GLY A 312 -22.55 -7.11 -8.37
CA GLY A 312 -21.91 -5.89 -7.91
C GLY A 312 -20.39 -5.98 -7.69
N LYS A 313 -19.70 -6.98 -8.24
CA LYS A 313 -18.23 -7.12 -8.24
C LYS A 313 -17.53 -7.17 -6.87
N SER A 314 -18.22 -7.63 -5.82
CA SER A 314 -17.57 -7.97 -4.53
C SER A 314 -17.46 -9.48 -4.29
N GLY A 315 -18.03 -10.30 -5.18
CA GLY A 315 -17.93 -11.75 -5.14
C GLY A 315 -19.06 -12.38 -4.35
N LYS A 316 -18.88 -12.59 -3.04
CA LYS A 316 -19.87 -13.27 -2.19
C LYS A 316 -20.23 -12.46 -0.95
N ALA A 317 -21.43 -12.72 -0.42
CA ALA A 317 -21.91 -12.16 0.82
C ALA A 317 -21.02 -12.59 1.99
N SER A 318 -20.70 -11.62 2.84
CA SER A 318 -20.04 -11.89 4.10
C SER A 318 -21.05 -12.38 5.11
N LYS A 319 -20.85 -13.59 5.65
CA LYS A 319 -21.73 -14.19 6.64
C LYS A 319 -21.24 -13.90 8.06
N LEU A 320 -22.13 -13.36 8.89
CA LEU A 320 -21.90 -13.10 10.30
C LEU A 320 -22.95 -13.83 11.14
N GLU A 321 -22.54 -14.48 12.23
CA GLU A 321 -23.52 -15.01 13.18
C GLU A 321 -24.28 -13.87 13.86
N SER A 322 -23.56 -12.81 14.26
CA SER A 322 -24.11 -11.61 14.89
C SER A 322 -23.13 -10.43 14.81
N PHE A 323 -23.64 -9.20 14.91
CA PHE A 323 -22.82 -8.01 15.16
C PHE A 323 -22.44 -7.84 16.64
N ALA A 324 -23.07 -8.58 17.55
CA ALA A 324 -22.81 -8.50 18.97
C ALA A 324 -21.33 -8.78 19.30
N GLY A 325 -20.68 -7.84 19.98
CA GLY A 325 -19.27 -7.96 20.37
C GLY A 325 -18.26 -7.84 19.22
N ASN A 326 -18.70 -7.54 17.99
CA ASN A 326 -17.83 -7.32 16.84
C ASN A 326 -18.16 -5.98 16.12
N PRO A 327 -17.84 -4.84 16.75
CA PRO A 327 -18.14 -3.52 16.17
C PRO A 327 -17.35 -3.24 14.88
N ASP A 328 -16.20 -3.87 14.70
CA ASP A 328 -15.33 -3.70 13.52
C ASP A 328 -15.70 -4.62 12.35
N ALA A 329 -16.80 -5.38 12.46
CA ALA A 329 -17.20 -6.37 11.45
C ALA A 329 -17.31 -5.76 10.04
N ILE A 330 -17.87 -4.55 9.91
CA ILE A 330 -18.02 -3.88 8.61
C ILE A 330 -16.66 -3.51 8.01
N CYS A 331 -15.72 -3.04 8.85
CA CYS A 331 -14.35 -2.77 8.41
C CYS A 331 -13.69 -4.05 7.89
N GLN A 332 -13.82 -5.16 8.62
CA GLN A 332 -13.27 -6.46 8.19
C GLN A 332 -13.87 -6.92 6.86
N VAL A 333 -15.19 -6.78 6.67
CA VAL A 333 -15.88 -7.14 5.42
C VAL A 333 -15.34 -6.33 4.25
N ILE A 334 -15.32 -5.00 4.39
CA ILE A 334 -14.82 -4.12 3.33
C ILE A 334 -13.37 -4.44 3.02
N ILE A 335 -12.52 -4.56 4.04
CA ILE A 335 -11.09 -4.84 3.87
C ILE A 335 -10.88 -6.17 3.15
N ASN A 336 -11.60 -7.23 3.54
CA ASN A 336 -11.47 -8.54 2.90
C ASN A 336 -11.99 -8.55 1.46
N GLN A 337 -13.06 -7.81 1.15
CA GLN A 337 -13.66 -7.75 -0.19
C GLN A 337 -13.00 -6.71 -1.11
N LEU A 338 -12.18 -5.81 -0.55
CA LEU A 338 -11.34 -4.86 -1.28
C LEU A 338 -9.86 -5.24 -1.29
N ALA A 339 -9.48 -6.33 -0.62
CA ALA A 339 -8.12 -6.83 -0.63
C ALA A 339 -7.71 -7.16 -2.06
N ILE A 340 -6.79 -6.35 -2.58
CA ILE A 340 -6.12 -6.64 -3.83
C ILE A 340 -5.10 -7.72 -3.52
N ASP A 341 -5.27 -8.89 -4.15
CA ASP A 341 -4.25 -9.91 -4.14
C ASP A 341 -3.12 -9.41 -5.03
N TYR A 342 -1.97 -9.08 -4.45
CA TYR A 342 -0.79 -8.71 -5.21
C TYR A 342 0.02 -9.96 -5.53
N GLN A 343 0.42 -10.11 -6.80
CA GLN A 343 1.46 -11.04 -7.20
C GLN A 343 2.74 -10.24 -7.47
N PRO A 344 3.87 -10.67 -6.90
CA PRO A 344 5.12 -9.98 -7.15
C PRO A 344 5.69 -10.40 -8.52
N ASN A 345 6.05 -9.42 -9.35
CA ASN A 345 6.53 -9.64 -10.71
C ASN A 345 8.02 -9.93 -10.77
N PHE A 346 8.82 -9.11 -10.07
CA PHE A 346 10.26 -9.26 -9.97
C PHE A 346 10.78 -8.58 -8.70
N ALA A 347 11.97 -9.00 -8.26
CA ALA A 347 12.75 -8.36 -7.21
C ALA A 347 14.21 -8.25 -7.64
N ALA A 348 14.83 -7.13 -7.29
CA ALA A 348 16.18 -6.76 -7.69
C ALA A 348 16.91 -6.02 -6.57
N VAL A 349 18.24 -5.98 -6.69
CA VAL A 349 19.12 -5.31 -5.73
C VAL A 349 20.08 -4.39 -6.48
N VAL A 350 20.24 -3.16 -5.99
CA VAL A 350 21.20 -2.18 -6.53
C VAL A 350 22.03 -1.62 -5.38
N ASN A 351 23.35 -1.52 -5.56
CA ASN A 351 24.22 -0.81 -4.61
C ASN A 351 24.02 0.70 -4.76
N LEU A 352 23.80 1.37 -3.63
CA LEU A 352 23.62 2.82 -3.55
C LEU A 352 24.92 3.54 -3.19
N THR A 353 25.69 3.00 -2.25
CA THR A 353 26.92 3.66 -1.71
C THR A 353 28.17 3.48 -2.56
N THR A 354 28.07 2.71 -3.64
CA THR A 354 29.18 2.48 -4.57
C THR A 354 28.61 2.43 -5.97
N ILE A 355 29.08 3.32 -6.83
CA ILE A 355 28.64 3.44 -8.21
C ILE A 355 29.82 3.19 -9.15
N ARG A 356 29.53 2.78 -10.38
CA ARG A 356 30.53 2.67 -11.42
C ARG A 356 30.41 3.86 -12.35
N LYS A 357 31.49 4.60 -12.52
CA LYS A 357 31.58 5.73 -13.46
C LYS A 357 32.86 5.61 -14.27
N ASN A 358 32.74 5.73 -15.60
CA ASN A 358 33.89 5.66 -16.51
C ASN A 358 34.74 4.38 -16.31
N GLY A 359 34.07 3.25 -16.07
CA GLY A 359 34.70 1.94 -15.89
C GLY A 359 35.38 1.71 -14.54
N LYS A 360 35.25 2.63 -13.58
CA LYS A 360 35.83 2.52 -12.23
C LYS A 360 34.75 2.56 -11.15
N TRP A 361 34.97 1.79 -10.09
CA TRP A 361 34.16 1.88 -8.88
C TRP A 361 34.55 3.13 -8.08
N THR A 362 33.57 3.98 -7.82
CA THR A 362 33.69 5.20 -7.03
C THR A 362 32.69 5.17 -5.87
N ALA A 363 33.02 5.91 -4.81
CA ALA A 363 32.13 6.07 -3.67
C ALA A 363 31.08 7.14 -3.98
N ASP A 364 29.86 6.91 -3.52
CA ASP A 364 28.72 7.82 -3.53
C ASP A 364 28.17 7.76 -2.11
N SER A 365 28.83 8.51 -1.22
CA SER A 365 28.72 8.31 0.22
C SER A 365 27.37 8.72 0.77
N ASP A 366 26.60 9.57 0.09
CA ASP A 366 25.28 10.01 0.52
C ASP A 366 24.13 9.53 -0.38
N MET A 367 24.45 8.74 -1.41
CA MET A 367 23.53 7.99 -2.27
C MET A 367 22.64 8.89 -3.14
N ASP A 368 23.23 9.94 -3.68
CA ASP A 368 22.51 10.93 -4.46
C ASP A 368 22.79 10.83 -5.98
N GLY A 369 23.73 9.96 -6.37
CA GLY A 369 24.11 9.66 -7.75
C GLY A 369 25.37 10.37 -8.22
N VAL A 370 26.00 11.17 -7.35
CA VAL A 370 27.26 11.89 -7.60
C VAL A 370 28.36 11.23 -6.80
N GLU A 371 29.53 11.06 -7.43
CA GLU A 371 30.68 10.46 -6.74
C GLU A 371 31.39 11.48 -5.84
N ASP A 372 31.85 11.04 -4.65
CA ASP A 372 32.47 11.90 -3.63
C ASP A 372 33.60 12.78 -4.19
N GLU A 373 34.41 12.22 -5.08
CA GLU A 373 35.53 12.95 -5.70
C GLU A 373 35.04 14.12 -6.55
N LEU A 374 33.93 13.92 -7.27
CA LEU A 374 33.32 14.96 -8.08
C LEU A 374 32.65 16.01 -7.20
N GLU A 375 31.93 15.60 -6.17
CA GLU A 375 31.31 16.52 -5.20
C GLU A 375 32.34 17.43 -4.54
N MET A 376 33.42 16.86 -4.02
CA MET A 376 34.53 17.65 -3.46
C MET A 376 35.12 18.63 -4.48
N SER A 377 35.20 18.24 -5.75
CA SER A 377 35.70 19.12 -6.82
C SER A 377 34.72 20.27 -7.17
N LEU A 378 33.42 20.04 -6.96
CA LEU A 378 32.34 21.01 -7.17
C LEU A 378 32.05 21.86 -5.92
N GLY A 379 32.65 21.51 -4.78
CA GLY A 379 32.39 22.14 -3.47
C GLY A 379 31.09 21.69 -2.81
N TRP A 380 30.59 20.52 -3.20
CA TRP A 380 29.43 19.84 -2.61
C TRP A 380 29.90 19.00 -1.43
N ASP A 381 28.98 18.60 -0.57
CA ASP A 381 29.28 17.85 0.66
C ASP A 381 28.92 16.38 0.46
N PRO A 382 29.91 15.46 0.35
CA PRO A 382 29.66 14.03 0.06
C PRO A 382 28.88 13.25 1.11
N GLN A 383 28.47 13.89 2.20
CA GLN A 383 27.64 13.31 3.25
C GLN A 383 26.25 13.91 3.28
N ASN A 384 25.93 14.80 2.35
CA ASN A 384 24.67 15.52 2.31
C ASN A 384 24.09 15.47 0.90
N PRO A 385 23.07 14.61 0.67
CA PRO A 385 22.58 14.32 -0.67
C PRO A 385 21.89 15.51 -1.34
N ARG A 386 21.76 16.65 -0.64
CA ARG A 386 21.12 17.89 -1.08
C ARG A 386 21.93 19.10 -0.60
N SER A 387 23.23 19.10 -0.89
CA SER A 387 24.18 20.04 -0.28
C SER A 387 23.99 21.50 -0.73
N GLN A 388 23.59 21.73 -1.99
CA GLN A 388 23.56 23.09 -2.55
C GLN A 388 22.17 23.69 -2.75
N VAL A 389 21.19 22.86 -3.08
CA VAL A 389 19.84 23.32 -3.47
C VAL A 389 18.80 22.65 -2.58
N SER A 390 18.10 23.47 -1.78
CA SER A 390 17.16 22.98 -0.78
C SER A 390 16.08 22.08 -1.36
N GLY A 391 15.99 20.86 -0.83
CA GLY A 391 15.04 19.84 -1.24
C GLY A 391 15.34 19.16 -2.57
N ILE A 392 16.48 19.42 -3.24
CA ILE A 392 16.83 18.77 -4.51
C ILE A 392 18.12 17.95 -4.37
N LEU A 393 18.12 16.69 -4.84
CA LEU A 393 19.33 15.86 -4.87
C LEU A 393 20.46 16.52 -5.68
N ASP A 394 21.71 16.44 -5.24
CA ASP A 394 22.81 17.04 -6.00
C ASP A 394 23.00 16.32 -7.35
N GLY A 395 22.75 15.02 -7.43
CA GLY A 395 22.65 14.27 -8.70
C GLY A 395 21.59 14.80 -9.66
N ILE A 396 20.44 15.25 -9.16
CA ILE A 396 19.44 15.95 -9.99
C ILE A 396 19.98 17.30 -10.45
N CYS A 397 20.62 18.05 -9.55
CA CYS A 397 21.21 19.33 -9.92
C CYS A 397 22.32 19.17 -10.96
N GLN A 398 23.15 18.13 -10.87
CA GLN A 398 24.16 17.80 -11.86
C GLN A 398 23.52 17.56 -13.24
N ARG A 399 22.47 16.74 -13.29
CA ARG A 399 21.69 16.44 -14.50
C ARG A 399 21.06 17.69 -15.13
N LEU A 400 20.62 18.64 -14.30
CA LEU A 400 20.02 19.89 -14.75
C LEU A 400 21.05 20.93 -15.26
N GLY A 401 22.35 20.61 -15.24
CA GLY A 401 23.43 21.50 -15.68
C GLY A 401 24.12 22.26 -14.54
N GLY A 402 24.05 21.73 -13.31
CA GLY A 402 24.70 22.26 -12.12
C GLY A 402 23.83 23.23 -11.30
N VAL A 403 24.41 23.71 -10.19
CA VAL A 403 23.72 24.49 -9.13
C VAL A 403 22.92 25.68 -9.66
N SER A 404 23.49 26.47 -10.58
CA SER A 404 22.83 27.69 -11.08
C SER A 404 21.53 27.38 -11.85
N ALA A 405 21.56 26.37 -12.72
CA ALA A 405 20.39 25.95 -13.48
C ALA A 405 19.35 25.29 -12.56
N CYS A 406 19.83 24.45 -11.63
CA CYS A 406 19.01 23.78 -10.62
C CYS A 406 18.27 24.78 -9.73
N GLN A 407 18.99 25.74 -9.14
CA GLN A 407 18.43 26.78 -8.27
C GLN A 407 17.42 27.67 -9.00
N THR A 408 17.67 27.97 -10.28
CA THR A 408 16.75 28.76 -11.11
C THR A 408 15.41 28.01 -11.28
N LYS A 409 15.47 26.72 -11.63
CA LYS A 409 14.26 25.88 -11.73
C LYS A 409 13.57 25.72 -10.37
N ARG A 410 14.33 25.44 -9.31
CA ARG A 410 13.83 25.26 -7.95
C ARG A 410 13.10 26.49 -7.42
N SER A 411 13.60 27.69 -7.74
CA SER A 411 13.00 28.97 -7.32
C SER A 411 11.68 29.28 -8.01
N ALA A 412 11.42 28.68 -9.18
CA ALA A 412 10.16 28.80 -9.89
C ALA A 412 9.11 27.76 -9.44
N LEU A 413 9.50 26.82 -8.56
CA LEU A 413 8.70 25.66 -8.19
C LEU A 413 8.09 25.81 -6.79
N THR A 414 6.82 25.45 -6.66
CA THR A 414 6.15 25.29 -5.36
C THR A 414 6.14 23.82 -4.95
N CYS A 415 6.90 23.47 -3.92
CA CYS A 415 7.03 22.11 -3.41
C CYS A 415 7.27 22.10 -1.89
N ASN A 416 7.07 20.95 -1.26
CA ASN A 416 7.30 20.72 0.16
C ASN A 416 8.58 19.91 0.38
N GLU A 417 9.65 20.58 0.83
CA GLU A 417 10.96 19.97 1.07
C GLU A 417 10.96 18.90 2.17
N ALA A 418 9.95 18.91 3.06
CA ALA A 418 9.82 17.95 4.16
C ALA A 418 8.97 16.71 3.80
N LYS A 419 8.38 16.68 2.60
CA LYS A 419 7.57 15.54 2.15
C LYS A 419 8.43 14.63 1.27
N PHE A 420 8.62 13.39 1.69
CA PHE A 420 9.38 12.36 0.97
C PHE A 420 8.52 11.15 0.66
N ASN A 421 8.82 10.45 -0.44
CA ASN A 421 8.27 9.12 -0.71
C ASN A 421 9.12 8.02 -0.02
N SER A 422 8.69 6.76 -0.18
CA SER A 422 9.37 5.59 0.39
C SER A 422 10.80 5.35 -0.10
N LEU A 423 11.22 5.98 -1.21
CA LEU A 423 12.58 5.92 -1.76
C LEU A 423 13.37 7.21 -1.56
N ALA A 424 12.96 8.05 -0.60
CA ALA A 424 13.62 9.30 -0.23
C ALA A 424 13.70 10.37 -1.32
N LEU A 425 12.86 10.30 -2.36
CA LEU A 425 12.61 11.45 -3.25
C LEU A 425 11.67 12.42 -2.57
N SER A 426 12.05 13.70 -2.51
CA SER A 426 11.19 14.74 -1.97
C SER A 426 10.11 15.17 -2.98
N ASP A 427 9.06 15.85 -2.51
CA ASP A 427 8.07 16.52 -3.39
C ASP A 427 8.75 17.52 -4.34
N CYS A 428 9.90 18.08 -3.96
CA CYS A 428 10.66 18.97 -4.81
C CYS A 428 11.42 18.23 -5.91
N ASP A 429 12.02 17.07 -5.60
CA ASP A 429 12.70 16.20 -6.57
C ASP A 429 11.72 15.72 -7.65
N ILE A 430 10.55 15.24 -7.23
CA ILE A 430 9.49 14.74 -8.12
C ILE A 430 9.05 15.85 -9.07
N LYS A 431 8.73 17.03 -8.54
CA LYS A 431 8.19 18.12 -9.34
C LYS A 431 9.22 18.81 -10.23
N ILE A 432 10.48 18.91 -9.81
CA ILE A 432 11.51 19.57 -10.65
C ILE A 432 11.82 18.74 -11.90
N LEU A 433 11.64 17.42 -11.81
CA LEU A 433 11.77 16.48 -12.92
C LEU A 433 10.44 16.24 -13.65
N GLU A 434 9.32 16.82 -13.18
CA GLU A 434 7.98 16.63 -13.73
C GLU A 434 7.57 15.14 -13.74
N LEU A 435 7.75 14.47 -12.60
CA LEU A 435 7.38 13.07 -12.34
C LEU A 435 6.02 12.95 -11.61
N ASP A 436 5.30 14.06 -11.46
CA ASP A 436 3.99 14.13 -10.79
C ASP A 436 2.86 13.63 -11.70
N ASN A 437 2.65 12.31 -11.71
CA ASN A 437 1.53 11.68 -12.42
C ASN A 437 0.36 11.37 -11.46
N PRO A 438 -0.86 11.89 -11.69
CA PRO A 438 -2.04 11.59 -10.85
C PRO A 438 -2.46 10.11 -10.87
N ASP A 439 -2.01 9.33 -11.86
CA ASP A 439 -2.28 7.89 -11.95
C ASP A 439 -1.29 7.02 -11.14
N ILE A 440 -0.26 7.62 -10.53
CA ILE A 440 0.80 6.91 -9.78
C ILE A 440 0.78 7.39 -8.33
N HIS A 441 0.73 6.46 -7.39
CA HIS A 441 0.68 6.79 -5.96
C HIS A 441 1.99 7.51 -5.55
N PRO A 442 1.94 8.75 -5.04
CA PRO A 442 3.13 9.57 -4.82
C PRO A 442 4.06 9.04 -3.71
N ASP A 443 3.57 8.12 -2.87
CA ASP A 443 4.32 7.61 -1.72
C ASP A 443 5.02 6.25 -1.99
N GLN A 444 4.84 5.66 -3.17
CA GLN A 444 5.44 4.38 -3.59
C GLN A 444 6.55 4.61 -4.63
N GLY A 445 7.45 3.65 -4.86
CA GLY A 445 8.71 3.81 -5.61
C GLY A 445 8.58 4.07 -7.11
N ILE A 446 7.89 5.16 -7.47
CA ILE A 446 7.49 5.71 -8.78
C ILE A 446 8.33 5.17 -9.96
N ASP A 447 7.65 4.68 -10.99
CA ASP A 447 8.18 4.32 -12.32
C ASP A 447 7.34 5.10 -13.36
N THR A 448 7.84 6.28 -13.73
CA THR A 448 7.08 7.29 -14.48
C THR A 448 6.85 6.89 -15.93
N ASP A 449 7.83 6.24 -16.58
CA ASP A 449 7.74 5.82 -17.97
C ASP A 449 7.31 4.36 -18.18
N ARG A 450 7.17 3.61 -17.08
CA ARG A 450 6.64 2.25 -17.01
C ARG A 450 7.50 1.22 -17.72
N ASP A 451 8.80 1.45 -17.77
CA ASP A 451 9.71 0.49 -18.37
C ASP A 451 10.16 -0.60 -17.38
N GLY A 452 9.86 -0.44 -16.10
CA GLY A 452 10.11 -1.41 -15.05
C GLY A 452 11.35 -1.14 -14.22
N MET A 453 11.83 0.11 -14.15
CA MET A 453 12.86 0.57 -13.22
C MET A 453 12.29 1.72 -12.36
N PRO A 454 12.54 1.79 -11.04
CA PRO A 454 12.13 2.95 -10.26
C PRO A 454 12.88 4.22 -10.68
N ASP A 455 12.17 5.35 -10.77
CA ASP A 455 12.70 6.66 -11.12
C ASP A 455 13.92 7.03 -10.27
N PHE A 456 13.89 6.69 -8.98
CA PHE A 456 15.01 6.91 -8.06
C PHE A 456 16.29 6.21 -8.56
N VAL A 457 16.20 4.95 -8.98
CA VAL A 457 17.35 4.20 -9.49
C VAL A 457 17.86 4.82 -10.79
N GLU A 458 16.96 5.24 -11.67
CA GLU A 458 17.33 5.89 -12.92
C GLU A 458 18.03 7.23 -12.72
N ILE A 459 17.55 8.02 -11.75
CA ILE A 459 18.18 9.26 -11.33
C ILE A 459 19.62 9.00 -10.93
N LEU A 460 19.86 8.04 -10.02
CA LEU A 460 21.19 7.69 -9.52
C LEU A 460 22.12 7.13 -10.60
N LYS A 461 21.60 6.28 -11.49
CA LYS A 461 22.42 5.61 -12.52
C LYS A 461 22.62 6.46 -13.76
N GLY A 462 21.87 7.56 -13.92
CA GLY A 462 22.04 8.52 -15.01
C GLY A 462 21.09 8.30 -16.21
N THR A 463 20.27 7.25 -16.20
CA THR A 463 19.22 6.99 -17.21
C THR A 463 18.03 7.95 -17.02
N ASN A 464 17.05 7.95 -17.92
CA ASN A 464 16.01 8.97 -17.94
C ASN A 464 14.63 8.45 -17.49
N PRO A 465 14.11 8.88 -16.32
CA PRO A 465 12.83 8.40 -15.76
C PRO A 465 11.58 8.75 -16.57
N LYS A 466 11.73 9.46 -17.69
CA LYS A 466 10.63 9.85 -18.59
C LYS A 466 10.70 9.15 -19.94
N ILE A 467 11.68 8.28 -20.16
CA ILE A 467 11.91 7.60 -21.42
C ILE A 467 12.24 6.15 -21.13
N ALA A 468 11.35 5.25 -21.55
CA ALA A 468 11.50 3.81 -21.41
C ALA A 468 12.76 3.28 -22.12
N ASP A 469 13.91 3.37 -21.45
CA ASP A 469 15.25 3.17 -21.97
C ASP A 469 15.94 1.94 -21.36
N MET A 470 15.32 1.24 -20.41
CA MET A 470 15.86 0.02 -19.80
C MET A 470 16.16 -1.12 -20.78
N SER A 471 15.55 -1.08 -21.97
CA SER A 471 15.79 -2.05 -23.06
C SER A 471 16.86 -1.61 -24.06
N PHE A 472 17.37 -0.38 -23.94
CA PHE A 472 18.41 0.16 -24.82
C PHE A 472 19.78 -0.33 -24.37
N ASP A 473 20.71 -0.34 -25.31
CA ASP A 473 22.15 -0.59 -25.13
C ASP A 473 22.83 0.74 -25.45
N THR A 474 22.86 1.64 -24.46
CA THR A 474 23.15 3.06 -24.70
C THR A 474 24.62 3.29 -25.10
N ASP A 475 25.53 2.48 -24.60
CA ASP A 475 26.95 2.58 -24.92
C ASP A 475 27.38 1.65 -26.08
N GLY A 476 26.58 0.65 -26.44
CA GLY A 476 26.79 -0.25 -27.57
C GLY A 476 27.80 -1.35 -27.26
N ASP A 477 27.76 -1.91 -26.06
CA ASP A 477 28.64 -2.99 -25.60
C ASP A 477 27.96 -4.37 -25.58
N GLY A 478 26.65 -4.40 -25.84
CA GLY A 478 25.84 -5.62 -25.95
C GLY A 478 25.06 -5.99 -24.67
N TYR A 479 25.15 -5.19 -23.61
CA TYR A 479 24.22 -5.24 -22.48
C TYR A 479 23.19 -4.13 -22.56
N THR A 480 22.00 -4.36 -21.99
CA THR A 480 20.99 -3.31 -21.90
C THR A 480 21.19 -2.51 -20.62
N ASN A 481 20.74 -1.26 -20.59
CA ASN A 481 20.80 -0.38 -19.43
C ASN A 481 20.29 -1.07 -18.16
N ARG A 482 19.17 -1.81 -18.25
CA ARG A 482 18.67 -2.64 -17.14
C ARG A 482 19.71 -3.64 -16.65
N LYS A 483 20.26 -4.43 -17.56
CA LYS A 483 21.21 -5.48 -17.20
C LYS A 483 22.47 -4.89 -16.58
N GLU A 484 22.88 -3.73 -17.05
CA GLU A 484 24.03 -3.04 -16.50
C GLU A 484 23.77 -2.52 -15.09
N ILE A 485 22.66 -1.80 -14.89
CA ILE A 485 22.24 -1.30 -13.58
C ILE A 485 22.15 -2.45 -12.55
N LEU A 486 21.54 -3.58 -12.92
CA LEU A 486 21.41 -4.74 -12.04
C LEU A 486 22.75 -5.44 -11.77
N ARG A 487 23.74 -5.32 -12.65
CA ARG A 487 25.11 -5.80 -12.44
C ARG A 487 26.01 -4.74 -11.78
N GLY A 488 25.46 -3.56 -11.49
CA GLY A 488 26.20 -2.42 -10.98
C GLY A 488 27.19 -1.81 -11.98
N THR A 489 27.07 -2.16 -13.27
CA THR A 489 27.87 -1.55 -14.35
C THR A 489 27.28 -0.22 -14.82
N ASP A 490 27.99 0.50 -15.68
CA ASP A 490 27.66 1.87 -16.09
C ASP A 490 26.98 1.88 -17.48
N PRO A 491 25.67 2.21 -17.60
CA PRO A 491 24.93 2.20 -18.88
C PRO A 491 25.51 3.08 -20.00
N PHE A 492 26.48 3.93 -19.67
CA PHE A 492 27.10 4.86 -20.61
C PHE A 492 28.58 4.52 -20.86
N PHE A 493 29.07 3.37 -20.39
CA PHE A 493 30.49 2.99 -20.51
C PHE A 493 30.72 1.49 -20.77
N LYS A 494 31.46 1.19 -21.84
CA LYS A 494 31.73 -0.18 -22.30
C LYS A 494 32.48 -0.99 -21.27
N ASP A 495 31.78 -1.89 -20.59
CA ASP A 495 32.34 -2.73 -19.55
C ASP A 495 31.89 -4.21 -19.66
N SER A 496 31.52 -4.59 -20.88
CA SER A 496 31.07 -5.94 -21.21
C SER A 496 32.08 -7.07 -20.96
N ASP A 497 33.38 -6.75 -20.85
CA ASP A 497 34.49 -7.69 -20.63
C ASP A 497 34.88 -7.86 -19.16
N LEU A 498 34.13 -7.27 -18.23
CA LEU A 498 34.43 -7.38 -16.81
C LEU A 498 34.34 -8.82 -16.28
N PRO A 499 35.28 -9.22 -15.41
CA PRO A 499 35.20 -10.50 -14.74
C PRO A 499 34.03 -10.52 -13.73
N GLU A 500 33.49 -11.70 -13.46
CA GLU A 500 32.31 -11.92 -12.60
C GLU A 500 32.49 -11.38 -11.17
N ASN A 501 33.72 -11.35 -10.66
CA ASN A 501 34.07 -10.79 -9.36
C ASN A 501 34.22 -9.25 -9.33
N GLN A 502 33.83 -8.56 -10.41
CA GLN A 502 33.80 -7.09 -10.50
C GLN A 502 32.42 -6.53 -10.86
N VAL A 503 31.40 -7.38 -10.89
CA VAL A 503 30.00 -7.02 -11.13
C VAL A 503 29.15 -7.61 -10.03
N ALA A 504 28.01 -6.99 -9.70
CA ALA A 504 27.08 -7.58 -8.74
C ALA A 504 26.56 -8.95 -9.23
N ASP A 505 26.53 -9.92 -8.33
CA ASP A 505 25.98 -11.26 -8.55
C ASP A 505 24.96 -11.57 -7.45
N TYR A 506 23.71 -11.75 -7.82
CA TYR A 506 22.64 -12.16 -6.94
C TYR A 506 21.61 -13.02 -7.67
N ASP A 507 21.01 -13.95 -6.95
CA ASP A 507 19.88 -14.73 -7.42
C ASP A 507 18.59 -14.19 -6.78
N SER A 508 17.54 -14.06 -7.58
CA SER A 508 16.17 -13.84 -7.07
C SER A 508 15.29 -15.02 -7.45
N ARG A 509 14.54 -15.56 -6.48
CA ARG A 509 13.58 -16.64 -6.75
C ARG A 509 12.32 -16.48 -5.92
N PHE A 510 11.18 -16.78 -6.54
CA PHE A 510 9.92 -16.87 -5.82
C PHE A 510 9.87 -18.19 -5.03
N VAL A 511 9.59 -18.09 -3.74
CA VAL A 511 9.38 -19.21 -2.83
C VAL A 511 7.90 -19.24 -2.47
N GLY A 512 7.28 -20.42 -2.57
CA GLY A 512 5.86 -20.60 -2.24
C GLY A 512 5.54 -20.20 -0.79
N PRO A 513 4.26 -20.31 -0.36
CA PRO A 513 3.80 -19.86 0.95
C PRO A 513 4.79 -20.29 2.05
N LEU A 514 5.39 -19.29 2.71
CA LEU A 514 6.24 -19.56 3.85
C LEU A 514 5.32 -19.92 5.03
N ASP A 515 5.83 -20.74 5.95
CA ASP A 515 5.18 -21.22 7.18
C ASP A 515 4.26 -20.17 7.86
N ASP A 516 3.18 -20.63 8.49
CA ASP A 516 2.22 -19.93 9.37
C ASP A 516 2.85 -18.78 10.16
N THR A 517 4.07 -18.96 10.67
CA THR A 517 4.75 -17.98 11.53
C THR A 517 5.29 -16.74 10.81
N SER A 518 5.28 -16.69 9.48
CA SER A 518 5.98 -15.65 8.68
C SER A 518 5.08 -14.52 8.15
N ASN A 519 3.75 -14.59 8.32
CA ASN A 519 2.78 -13.65 7.71
C ASN A 519 2.84 -13.54 6.16
N CYS A 520 3.63 -14.37 5.46
CA CYS A 520 3.79 -14.36 4.00
C CYS A 520 2.87 -15.39 3.32
N LYS A 521 1.57 -15.32 3.60
CA LYS A 521 0.58 -16.35 3.20
C LYS A 521 0.51 -16.56 1.68
N ASN A 522 0.85 -15.53 0.90
CA ASN A 522 0.81 -15.55 -0.56
C ASN A 522 2.17 -15.83 -1.22
N GLY A 523 3.18 -16.24 -0.46
CA GLY A 523 4.54 -16.49 -0.92
C GLY A 523 5.49 -15.30 -0.73
N ALA A 524 6.77 -15.51 -0.99
CA ALA A 524 7.83 -14.52 -0.78
C ALA A 524 8.88 -14.57 -1.89
N TRP A 525 9.53 -13.45 -2.18
CA TRP A 525 10.75 -13.45 -2.98
C TRP A 525 11.95 -13.65 -2.08
N GLN A 526 12.73 -14.68 -2.37
CA GLN A 526 14.03 -14.87 -1.77
C GLN A 526 15.11 -14.26 -2.67
N LEU A 527 15.86 -13.33 -2.08
CA LEU A 527 17.06 -12.76 -2.67
C LEU A 527 18.27 -13.38 -2.01
N ASP A 528 19.24 -13.81 -2.82
CA ASP A 528 20.52 -14.36 -2.38
C ASP A 528 21.63 -13.61 -3.13
N ALA A 529 22.14 -12.55 -2.51
CA ALA A 529 23.28 -11.83 -3.07
C ALA A 529 24.55 -12.64 -2.80
N LYS A 530 25.26 -13.02 -3.86
CA LYS A 530 26.52 -13.76 -3.76
C LYS A 530 27.70 -12.83 -3.66
N PHE A 531 27.66 -11.72 -4.40
CA PHE A 531 28.71 -10.71 -4.41
C PHE A 531 28.13 -9.32 -4.69
N MET A 532 28.55 -8.35 -3.88
CA MET A 532 28.28 -6.93 -4.05
C MET A 532 29.58 -6.12 -4.01
N PRO A 533 29.87 -5.30 -5.04
CA PRO A 533 31.05 -4.44 -5.07
C PRO A 533 31.14 -3.50 -3.86
N SER A 534 32.33 -3.38 -3.27
CA SER A 534 32.59 -2.58 -2.07
C SER A 534 33.96 -1.89 -2.10
N ARG A 535 34.12 -0.80 -1.35
CA ARG A 535 35.41 -0.14 -1.10
C ARG A 535 35.87 -0.39 0.35
N THR A 536 37.18 -0.60 0.53
CA THR A 536 37.81 -1.14 1.75
C THR A 536 38.33 -0.13 2.79
N ASN A 537 38.20 1.19 2.63
CA ASN A 537 38.75 2.14 3.61
C ASN A 537 37.66 2.97 4.28
N GLN A 538 37.38 2.64 5.55
CA GLN A 538 36.35 3.25 6.38
C GLN A 538 36.94 3.96 7.60
N SER A 539 36.39 5.12 7.97
CA SER A 539 36.60 5.79 9.27
C SER A 539 35.23 6.07 9.90
N THR A 540 34.93 5.41 11.02
CA THR A 540 33.58 5.28 11.60
C THR A 540 33.13 6.43 12.50
N SER A 541 33.12 7.70 12.06
CA SER A 541 32.62 8.78 12.93
C SER A 541 31.91 9.94 12.22
N GLY A 542 30.63 9.73 11.88
CA GLY A 542 29.71 10.76 11.42
C GLY A 542 28.32 10.56 12.04
N GLN A 543 27.58 11.66 12.25
CA GLN A 543 26.17 11.61 12.70
C GLN A 543 25.27 11.30 11.49
N PRO A 544 24.23 10.44 11.63
CA PRO A 544 23.33 10.11 10.53
C PRO A 544 22.50 11.31 10.07
N HIS A 545 22.20 11.39 8.76
CA HIS A 545 21.27 12.38 8.20
C HIS A 545 19.80 11.88 8.26
N GLU A 546 18.85 12.76 8.58
CA GLU A 546 17.48 12.40 9.01
C GLU A 546 16.60 11.66 7.96
N VAL A 547 16.94 11.66 6.67
CA VAL A 547 16.07 11.12 5.59
C VAL A 547 16.58 9.81 4.97
N MET A 548 17.89 9.66 4.74
CA MET A 548 18.51 8.44 4.17
C MET A 548 19.26 7.61 5.25
N ASN A 549 19.44 8.18 6.44
CA ASN A 549 19.82 7.57 7.72
C ASN A 549 20.78 6.38 7.68
N HIS A 550 21.99 6.60 7.17
CA HIS A 550 23.08 5.64 7.23
C HIS A 550 24.32 6.24 7.91
N TYR A 551 25.16 5.36 8.44
CA TYR A 551 26.46 5.76 8.98
C TYR A 551 27.42 6.10 7.83
N GLU A 552 28.38 6.99 8.07
CA GLU A 552 29.42 7.46 7.11
C GLU A 552 30.18 6.34 6.36
N ASN A 553 30.02 5.08 6.76
CA ASN A 553 30.61 3.93 6.05
C ASN A 553 29.69 2.71 5.98
N ALA A 554 28.40 2.87 6.26
CA ALA A 554 27.47 1.77 6.01
C ALA A 554 27.40 1.54 4.50
N GLN A 555 27.54 0.28 4.08
CA GLN A 555 27.20 -0.06 2.70
C GLN A 555 25.70 -0.20 2.61
N ILE A 556 25.08 0.50 1.68
CA ILE A 556 23.63 0.47 1.53
C ILE A 556 23.29 -0.08 0.15
N ALA A 557 22.41 -1.07 0.15
CA ALA A 557 21.76 -1.56 -1.05
C ALA A 557 20.28 -1.19 -1.03
N LEU A 558 19.75 -0.84 -2.21
CA LEU A 558 18.33 -0.79 -2.43
C LEU A 558 17.85 -2.16 -2.89
N ILE A 559 16.98 -2.77 -2.09
CA ILE A 559 16.15 -3.88 -2.53
C ILE A 559 14.87 -3.27 -3.06
N PHE A 560 14.55 -3.52 -4.33
CA PHE A 560 13.28 -3.08 -4.90
C PHE A 560 12.56 -4.21 -5.60
N TYR A 561 11.24 -4.12 -5.63
CA TYR A 561 10.37 -5.12 -6.23
C TYR A 561 9.13 -4.45 -6.79
N SER A 562 8.48 -5.15 -7.73
CA SER A 562 7.19 -4.69 -8.26
C SER A 562 6.09 -5.70 -8.03
N LEU A 563 4.90 -5.18 -7.74
CA LEU A 563 3.69 -5.93 -7.49
C LEU A 563 2.64 -5.59 -8.55
N SER A 564 2.03 -6.61 -9.14
CA SER A 564 0.83 -6.41 -9.96
C SER A 564 -0.40 -6.95 -9.23
N PRO A 565 -1.54 -6.24 -9.31
CA PRO A 565 -2.80 -6.77 -8.82
C PRO A 565 -3.22 -8.01 -9.63
N ARG A 566 -3.72 -9.03 -8.93
CA ARG A 566 -4.18 -10.30 -9.51
C ARG A 566 -5.69 -10.31 -9.75
N ASN A 567 -6.44 -9.59 -8.92
CA ASN A 567 -7.91 -9.60 -8.86
C ASN A 567 -8.53 -8.19 -9.01
N SER A 568 -7.77 -7.20 -9.48
CA SER A 568 -8.25 -5.83 -9.72
C SER A 568 -8.25 -5.49 -11.22
N SER A 569 -9.17 -4.62 -11.63
CA SER A 569 -9.13 -3.94 -12.92
C SER A 569 -8.13 -2.77 -12.94
N GLU A 570 -7.56 -2.40 -11.79
CA GLU A 570 -6.39 -1.52 -11.74
C GLU A 570 -5.22 -2.26 -12.43
N VAL A 571 -4.63 -1.67 -13.46
CA VAL A 571 -3.56 -2.30 -14.28
C VAL A 571 -2.18 -1.81 -13.84
N THR A 572 -2.11 -0.97 -12.81
CA THR A 572 -0.86 -0.31 -12.43
C THR A 572 -0.01 -1.24 -11.58
N THR A 573 1.05 -1.77 -12.20
CA THR A 573 2.18 -2.34 -11.47
C THR A 573 2.72 -1.29 -10.51
N ARG A 574 2.88 -1.65 -9.25
CA ARG A 574 3.38 -0.79 -8.19
C ARG A 574 4.80 -1.19 -7.83
N PHE A 575 5.63 -0.20 -7.49
CA PHE A 575 7.01 -0.39 -7.11
C PHE A 575 7.21 -0.07 -5.65
N PHE A 576 8.02 -0.90 -5.01
CA PHE A 576 8.39 -0.79 -3.62
C PHE A 576 9.90 -0.93 -3.53
N GLY A 577 10.52 -0.25 -2.56
CA GLY A 577 11.89 -0.53 -2.25
C GLY A 577 12.27 -0.13 -0.84
N HIS A 578 13.32 -0.79 -0.36
CA HIS A 578 13.85 -0.67 0.97
C HIS A 578 15.37 -0.55 0.89
N MET A 579 15.89 0.51 1.51
CA MET A 579 17.32 0.67 1.71
C MET A 579 17.74 -0.21 2.88
N VAL A 580 18.69 -1.10 2.66
CA VAL A 580 19.19 -2.04 3.67
C VAL A 580 20.69 -1.86 3.89
N PRO A 581 21.15 -1.78 5.15
CA PRO A 581 22.57 -1.85 5.44
C PRO A 581 23.10 -3.26 5.19
N ILE A 582 24.23 -3.32 4.50
CA ILE A 582 25.01 -4.52 4.30
C ILE A 582 26.12 -4.49 5.37
N ASP A 583 25.79 -4.94 6.58
CA ASP A 583 26.74 -4.97 7.69
C ASP A 583 27.83 -6.04 7.46
N TYR A 584 29.10 -5.63 7.52
CA TYR A 584 30.25 -6.52 7.57
C TYR A 584 30.88 -6.48 8.96
N TRP A 585 30.98 -7.63 9.63
CA TRP A 585 31.75 -7.74 10.87
C TRP A 585 33.01 -8.58 10.63
N TYR A 586 34.16 -8.01 10.99
CA TYR A 586 35.45 -8.69 11.01
C TYR A 586 35.77 -9.10 12.45
N GLN A 587 36.05 -10.39 12.71
CA GLN A 587 36.68 -10.81 13.97
C GLN A 587 38.17 -11.03 13.76
N GLU A 588 39.01 -10.32 14.53
CA GLU A 588 40.42 -10.66 14.67
C GLU A 588 40.57 -11.92 15.53
N ARG A 589 40.90 -13.05 14.90
CA ARG A 589 41.33 -14.25 15.63
C ARG A 589 42.84 -14.19 15.79
N VAL A 590 43.29 -14.10 17.04
CA VAL A 590 44.71 -14.17 17.36
C VAL A 590 45.13 -15.62 17.50
N GLU A 591 45.85 -16.12 16.51
CA GLU A 591 46.50 -17.43 16.55
C GLU A 591 47.98 -17.26 16.89
N TYR A 592 48.63 -18.36 17.27
CA TYR A 592 50.08 -18.40 17.46
C TYR A 592 50.63 -19.52 16.58
N ASP A 593 51.68 -19.22 15.81
CA ASP A 593 52.34 -20.27 15.03
C ASP A 593 53.02 -21.31 15.95
N ASP A 594 53.51 -22.41 15.35
CA ASP A 594 54.20 -23.48 16.08
C ASP A 594 55.48 -23.02 16.82
N ARG A 595 55.90 -21.75 16.64
CA ARG A 595 57.02 -21.10 17.30
C ARG A 595 56.58 -20.01 18.30
N GLY A 596 55.28 -19.90 18.58
CA GLY A 596 54.71 -18.96 19.55
C GLY A 596 54.65 -17.51 19.06
N ARG A 597 54.75 -17.26 17.75
CA ARG A 597 54.58 -15.90 17.18
C ARG A 597 53.10 -15.64 16.94
N ARG A 598 52.63 -14.48 17.40
CA ARG A 598 51.26 -14.00 17.20
C ARG A 598 50.99 -13.83 15.70
N ILE A 599 50.01 -14.55 15.18
CA ILE A 599 49.43 -14.39 13.85
C ILE A 599 48.03 -13.83 14.06
N THR A 600 47.76 -12.63 13.52
CA THR A 600 46.39 -12.12 13.44
C THR A 600 45.78 -12.64 12.14
N ARG A 601 44.70 -13.42 12.24
CA ARG A 601 43.88 -13.81 11.10
C ARG A 601 42.57 -13.03 11.17
N ILE A 602 42.24 -12.32 10.10
CA ILE A 602 40.94 -11.68 9.94
C ILE A 602 40.01 -12.75 9.35
N GLU A 603 39.00 -13.18 10.12
CA GLU A 603 37.92 -14.02 9.59
C GLU A 603 36.67 -13.15 9.42
N GLU A 604 36.13 -13.13 8.21
CA GLU A 604 34.83 -12.53 7.89
C GLU A 604 33.70 -13.42 8.40
N MET A 605 32.80 -12.86 9.21
CA MET A 605 31.57 -13.55 9.62
C MET A 605 30.36 -12.68 9.32
N MET A 606 29.29 -13.30 8.81
CA MET A 606 28.00 -12.64 8.56
C MET A 606 27.32 -12.28 9.90
N SER A 607 26.69 -11.11 9.97
CA SER A 607 25.77 -10.76 11.06
C SER A 607 24.49 -11.62 10.97
N PRO A 608 23.95 -12.11 12.09
CA PRO A 608 22.65 -12.79 12.13
C PRO A 608 21.45 -11.89 11.80
N ILE A 609 21.65 -10.58 11.57
CA ILE A 609 20.60 -9.64 11.16
C ILE A 609 20.14 -9.91 9.71
N ASN A 610 20.95 -10.63 8.90
CA ASN A 610 20.73 -10.84 7.46
C ASN A 610 19.99 -12.15 7.08
N GLU A 611 19.28 -12.79 8.02
CA GLU A 611 18.24 -13.79 7.71
C GLU A 611 16.87 -13.19 8.11
N GLY A 612 16.51 -12.06 7.50
CA GLY A 612 15.30 -11.30 7.82
C GLY A 612 14.16 -11.51 6.83
N ILE A 613 12.93 -11.51 7.34
CA ILE A 613 11.74 -11.24 6.52
C ILE A 613 11.57 -9.72 6.48
N ILE A 614 11.65 -9.14 5.28
CA ILE A 614 11.33 -7.73 5.05
C ILE A 614 9.82 -7.67 4.78
N THR A 615 9.10 -7.11 5.75
CA THR A 615 7.68 -6.74 5.63
C THR A 615 7.57 -5.22 5.51
N GLU A 616 6.48 -4.72 4.93
CA GLU A 616 6.22 -3.26 4.82
C GLU A 616 6.23 -2.54 6.18
N ASP A 617 5.92 -3.25 7.28
CA ASP A 617 5.91 -2.72 8.65
C ASP A 617 7.27 -2.64 9.36
N LEU A 618 8.40 -2.86 8.68
CA LEU A 618 9.73 -2.82 9.34
C LEU A 618 10.23 -1.38 9.60
N PHE A 619 9.38 -0.50 10.16
CA PHE A 619 9.73 0.86 10.58
C PHE A 619 9.95 1.02 12.10
N ASP A 620 10.02 -0.07 12.87
CA ASP A 620 10.25 -0.01 14.32
C ASP A 620 11.61 -0.54 14.80
N PHE A 621 12.58 -0.82 13.90
CA PHE A 621 13.91 -1.31 14.33
C PHE A 621 14.93 -0.19 14.68
N LEU A 622 14.49 1.04 14.91
CA LEU A 622 15.29 2.09 15.57
C LEU A 622 14.67 2.60 16.88
N GLY A 623 13.82 1.79 17.53
CA GLY A 623 13.18 2.10 18.81
C GLY A 623 13.89 1.60 20.07
N ALA A 624 15.11 1.04 19.99
CA ALA A 624 15.79 0.47 21.15
C ALA A 624 17.31 0.73 21.15
N ILE A 625 17.71 2.00 21.22
CA ILE A 625 18.99 2.37 21.83
C ILE A 625 18.69 3.30 23.00
N ALA A 626 18.64 2.73 24.21
CA ALA A 626 19.01 3.43 25.43
C ALA A 626 19.32 2.42 26.55
N PRO A 627 20.30 2.67 27.44
CA PRO A 627 21.36 3.69 27.42
C PRO A 627 22.76 3.12 27.10
#